data_AF-A0A2V6PE50-F1
#
_entry.id   AF-A0A2V6PE50-F1
#
_cell.length_a   1.000
_cell.length_b   1.000
_cell.length_c   1.000
_cell.angle_alpha   90.00
_cell.angle_beta   90.00
_cell.angle_gamma   90.00
#
_symmetry.space_group_name_H-M   'P 1'
#
loop_
_entity.id
_entity.type
_entity.pdbx_description
1 polymer ?
#
loop_
_entity_poly.entity_id
_entity_poly.type
_entity_poly.pdbx_seq_one_letter_code
_entity_poly.pdbx_strand_id
1 'polypeptide(L)'
;MKEGDIVLASFPQADGRTKNRPALVLREIPPFNDLLVCGISTQLPHYVGEFDEMISAGDSDFPTSGLLRNSVIRLGYLLTQPRGDFVGKIGSISRERHLKLLARLGNFLPRLSPPPKKIFGVIPARYASTRFPGKPLQPVAGKPLIHHVVERCKLAKSLSEVIVATDDARIQDVARKSCRVEMTRADHPSGSDRIAEVAARCACDAVVNIQCDEPLMDPAVIDAVAAALRDHEMSTAATLIQDAAEYENPNVVKVVVNSAGHALYFSRRTIPCLRDAASGSAVEQLAAFPFLKHLGIYGYRRETLLRLVKFPVSPLEAAEKLEQLRALENGIQIAVVRVSYDSVGVDTPEDAARVEKILLNHR
;
A
#
# COMPACT_ATOMS: atom_id res chain seq x y z
N MET A 1 19.00 -28.94 -17.59
CA MET A 1 18.64 -27.52 -17.82
C MET A 1 18.43 -26.87 -16.48
N LYS A 2 18.98 -25.69 -16.24
CA LYS A 2 18.89 -24.92 -15.00
C LYS A 2 18.56 -23.47 -15.32
N GLU A 3 18.15 -22.68 -14.32
CA GLU A 3 17.98 -21.24 -14.48
C GLU A 3 19.25 -20.60 -15.06
N GLY A 4 19.09 -19.69 -16.03
CA GLY A 4 20.20 -19.08 -16.75
C GLY A 4 20.72 -19.88 -17.96
N ASP A 5 20.28 -21.14 -18.16
CA ASP A 5 20.60 -21.89 -19.37
C ASP A 5 19.84 -21.34 -20.58
N ILE A 6 20.45 -21.44 -21.76
CA ILE A 6 19.82 -21.19 -23.05
C ILE A 6 19.52 -22.53 -23.69
N VAL A 7 18.27 -22.70 -24.10
CA VAL A 7 17.72 -23.96 -24.57
C VAL A 7 16.99 -23.76 -25.90
N LEU A 8 16.81 -24.86 -26.64
CA LEU A 8 15.91 -24.91 -27.79
C LEU A 8 14.52 -25.37 -27.32
N ALA A 9 13.54 -24.49 -27.50
CA ALA A 9 12.16 -24.66 -27.04
C ALA A 9 11.17 -24.55 -28.21
N SER A 10 10.11 -25.36 -28.18
CA SER A 10 9.03 -25.30 -29.17
C SER A 10 8.06 -24.17 -28.83
N PHE A 11 8.11 -23.07 -29.58
CA PHE A 11 7.19 -21.95 -29.36
C PHE A 11 6.04 -21.93 -30.38
N PRO A 12 4.80 -21.73 -29.93
CA PRO A 12 3.69 -21.43 -30.83
C PRO A 12 3.93 -20.08 -31.53
N GLN A 13 3.58 -20.01 -32.80
CA GLN A 13 3.62 -18.81 -33.62
C GLN A 13 2.19 -18.32 -33.90
N ALA A 14 2.04 -17.07 -34.33
CA ALA A 14 0.74 -16.47 -34.64
C ALA A 14 -0.02 -17.18 -35.79
N ASP A 15 0.70 -17.92 -36.65
CA ASP A 15 0.13 -18.71 -37.74
C ASP A 15 -0.35 -20.12 -37.28
N GLY A 16 -0.34 -20.39 -35.97
CA GLY A 16 -0.72 -21.67 -35.38
C GLY A 16 0.34 -22.77 -35.50
N ARG A 17 1.48 -22.52 -36.15
CA ARG A 17 2.59 -23.48 -36.24
C ARG A 17 3.49 -23.38 -35.02
N THR A 18 4.14 -24.49 -34.66
CA THR A 18 5.23 -24.51 -33.68
C THR A 18 6.58 -24.40 -34.37
N LYS A 19 7.49 -23.63 -33.79
CA LYS A 19 8.88 -23.53 -34.26
C LYS A 19 9.84 -23.60 -33.07
N ASN A 20 10.93 -24.33 -33.26
CA ASN A 20 12.03 -24.34 -32.31
C ASN A 20 12.71 -22.97 -32.29
N ARG A 21 12.80 -22.36 -31.11
CA ARG A 21 13.44 -21.07 -30.87
C ARG A 21 14.45 -21.18 -29.73
N PRO A 22 15.57 -20.45 -29.80
CA PRO A 22 16.41 -20.24 -28.62
C PRO A 22 15.60 -19.53 -27.54
N ALA A 23 15.74 -19.98 -26.30
CA ALA A 23 15.03 -19.44 -25.15
C ALA A 23 15.91 -19.46 -23.91
N LEU A 24 15.77 -18.46 -23.05
CA LEU A 24 16.43 -18.40 -21.76
C LEU A 24 15.54 -19.02 -20.70
N VAL A 25 16.09 -19.95 -19.90
CA VAL A 25 15.43 -20.50 -18.73
C VAL A 25 15.42 -19.45 -17.61
N LEU A 26 14.23 -18.92 -17.33
CA LEU A 26 14.05 -17.90 -16.30
C LEU A 26 13.94 -18.53 -14.92
N ARG A 27 13.03 -19.48 -14.75
CA ARG A 27 12.69 -20.06 -13.46
C ARG A 27 12.12 -21.46 -13.59
N GLU A 28 12.38 -22.29 -12.59
CA GLU A 28 11.65 -23.54 -12.37
C GLU A 28 10.32 -23.25 -11.64
N ILE A 29 9.21 -23.78 -12.16
CA ILE A 29 7.86 -23.55 -11.65
C ILE A 29 7.36 -24.82 -10.96
N PRO A 30 6.94 -24.73 -9.68
CA PRO A 30 6.32 -25.85 -8.96
C PRO A 30 4.88 -26.11 -9.46
N PRO A 31 4.32 -27.31 -9.24
CA PRO A 31 4.90 -28.45 -8.52
C PRO A 31 5.63 -29.45 -9.42
N PHE A 32 5.48 -29.36 -10.75
CA PHE A 32 5.95 -30.38 -11.69
C PHE A 32 7.37 -30.18 -12.19
N ASN A 33 8.09 -29.19 -11.64
CA ASN A 33 9.44 -28.80 -12.05
C ASN A 33 9.51 -28.38 -13.53
N ASP A 34 8.43 -27.79 -14.04
CA ASP A 34 8.36 -27.19 -15.37
C ASP A 34 9.30 -25.98 -15.44
N LEU A 35 9.74 -25.62 -16.64
CA LEU A 35 10.60 -24.47 -16.83
C LEU A 35 9.83 -23.33 -17.49
N LEU A 36 9.77 -22.18 -16.81
CA LEU A 36 9.41 -20.91 -17.40
C LEU A 36 10.61 -20.39 -18.20
N VAL A 37 10.37 -20.12 -19.48
CA VAL A 37 11.38 -19.61 -20.40
C VAL A 37 10.89 -18.36 -21.12
N CYS A 38 11.82 -17.52 -21.56
CA CYS A 38 11.53 -16.42 -22.47
C CYS A 38 12.29 -16.59 -23.80
N GLY A 39 11.65 -16.25 -24.91
CA GLY A 39 12.23 -16.42 -26.23
C GLY A 39 13.36 -15.42 -26.52
N ILE A 40 14.31 -15.84 -27.34
CA ILE A 40 15.35 -14.99 -27.92
C ILE A 40 15.05 -14.80 -29.40
N SER A 41 15.03 -13.55 -29.86
CA SER A 41 14.58 -13.19 -31.20
C SER A 41 15.54 -12.23 -31.90
N THR A 42 15.72 -12.41 -33.20
CA THR A 42 16.47 -11.49 -34.07
C THR A 42 15.60 -10.34 -34.60
N GLN A 43 14.32 -10.26 -34.23
CA GLN A 43 13.39 -9.21 -34.70
C GLN A 43 13.63 -7.88 -33.96
N LEU A 44 14.75 -7.22 -34.19
CA LEU A 44 15.16 -6.00 -33.47
C LEU A 44 14.15 -4.84 -33.46
N PRO A 45 13.34 -4.58 -34.51
CA PRO A 45 12.44 -3.42 -34.55
C PRO A 45 11.38 -3.34 -33.43
N HIS A 46 11.04 -4.46 -32.81
CA HIS A 46 10.07 -4.51 -31.71
C HIS A 46 10.71 -4.41 -30.32
N TYR A 47 11.97 -3.97 -30.21
CA TYR A 47 12.70 -3.87 -28.94
C TYR A 47 12.06 -2.83 -28.00
N VAL A 48 11.80 -3.24 -26.75
CA VAL A 48 11.31 -2.34 -25.69
C VAL A 48 12.42 -2.13 -24.66
N GLY A 49 13.05 -0.94 -24.67
CA GLY A 49 14.26 -0.64 -23.89
C GLY A 49 14.17 -0.90 -22.39
N GLU A 50 13.01 -0.61 -21.80
CA GLU A 50 12.78 -0.74 -20.36
C GLU A 50 12.44 -2.17 -19.92
N PHE A 51 12.14 -3.06 -20.89
CA PHE A 51 11.65 -4.40 -20.60
C PHE A 51 12.58 -5.49 -21.15
N ASP A 52 12.92 -5.42 -22.43
CA ASP A 52 13.76 -6.40 -23.12
C ASP A 52 15.26 -6.11 -22.93
N GLU A 53 16.10 -7.09 -23.29
CA GLU A 53 17.56 -6.89 -23.34
C GLU A 53 18.14 -7.18 -24.72
N MET A 54 18.83 -6.20 -25.29
CA MET A 54 19.65 -6.38 -26.49
C MET A 54 20.91 -7.18 -26.13
N ILE A 55 21.21 -8.21 -26.92
CA ILE A 55 22.41 -9.04 -26.77
C ILE A 55 23.20 -9.08 -28.08
N SER A 56 24.51 -9.13 -27.98
CA SER A 56 25.42 -9.17 -29.14
C SER A 56 26.37 -10.36 -29.06
N ALA A 57 26.92 -10.74 -30.21
CA ALA A 57 27.95 -11.78 -30.28
C ALA A 57 29.23 -11.41 -29.50
N GLY A 58 29.45 -10.11 -29.24
CA GLY A 58 30.59 -9.62 -28.48
C GLY A 58 30.40 -9.67 -26.96
N ASP A 59 29.21 -10.02 -26.47
CA ASP A 59 28.99 -10.11 -25.02
C ASP A 59 29.72 -11.33 -24.45
N SER A 60 30.28 -11.17 -23.24
CA SER A 60 31.06 -12.21 -22.54
C SER A 60 30.29 -13.51 -22.25
N ASP A 61 28.96 -13.49 -22.33
CA ASP A 61 28.09 -14.64 -22.12
C ASP A 61 28.00 -15.56 -23.34
N PHE A 62 28.35 -15.08 -24.53
CA PHE A 62 28.16 -15.80 -25.79
C PHE A 62 29.42 -16.21 -26.57
N PRO A 63 30.65 -16.26 -26.01
CA PRO A 63 31.86 -16.51 -26.79
C PRO A 63 31.87 -17.90 -27.47
N THR A 64 31.10 -18.85 -26.95
CA THR A 64 31.01 -20.23 -27.46
C THR A 64 29.58 -20.66 -27.83
N SER A 65 28.58 -19.78 -27.72
CA SER A 65 27.15 -20.14 -27.78
C SER A 65 26.56 -20.24 -29.19
N GLY A 66 27.32 -19.82 -30.22
CA GLY A 66 26.83 -19.76 -31.59
C GLY A 66 25.90 -18.58 -31.87
N LEU A 67 25.87 -17.53 -31.04
CA LEU A 67 25.13 -16.30 -31.35
C LEU A 67 25.79 -15.57 -32.53
N LEU A 68 25.23 -15.71 -33.73
CA LEU A 68 25.80 -15.16 -34.96
C LEU A 68 25.43 -13.69 -35.23
N ARG A 69 24.38 -13.18 -34.60
CA ARG A 69 23.80 -11.87 -34.90
C ARG A 69 23.23 -11.24 -33.63
N ASN A 70 23.18 -9.91 -33.60
CA ASN A 70 22.48 -9.17 -32.56
C ASN A 70 21.04 -9.68 -32.44
N SER A 71 20.65 -9.93 -31.19
CA SER A 71 19.37 -10.53 -30.84
C SER A 71 18.82 -9.84 -29.60
N VAL A 72 17.58 -10.17 -29.24
CA VAL A 72 16.91 -9.63 -28.07
C VAL A 72 16.40 -10.78 -27.22
N ILE A 73 16.68 -10.74 -25.92
CA ILE A 73 15.99 -11.56 -24.91
C ILE A 73 14.63 -10.90 -24.67
N ARG A 74 13.55 -11.59 -25.06
CA ARG A 74 12.19 -11.07 -25.08
C ARG A 74 11.45 -11.46 -23.81
N LEU A 75 11.46 -10.61 -22.79
CA LEU A 75 10.81 -10.93 -21.51
C LEU A 75 9.28 -11.06 -21.62
N GLY A 76 8.68 -10.54 -22.69
CA GLY A 76 7.26 -10.73 -23.00
C GLY A 76 6.93 -12.00 -23.78
N TYR A 77 7.92 -12.72 -24.32
CA TYR A 77 7.68 -13.94 -25.10
C TYR A 77 7.86 -15.18 -24.22
N LEU A 78 6.93 -15.36 -23.28
CA LEU A 78 7.00 -16.37 -22.23
C LEU A 78 6.32 -17.69 -22.64
N LEU A 79 6.89 -18.80 -22.16
CA LEU A 79 6.31 -20.13 -22.27
C LEU A 79 6.70 -20.95 -21.04
N THR A 80 5.78 -21.77 -20.54
CA THR A 80 6.05 -22.82 -19.55
C THR A 80 5.93 -24.18 -20.22
N GLN A 81 6.94 -25.04 -20.07
CA GLN A 81 6.87 -26.41 -20.58
C GLN A 81 7.65 -27.39 -19.70
N PRO A 82 7.27 -28.68 -19.69
CA PRO A 82 8.02 -29.74 -19.04
C PRO A 82 9.48 -29.83 -19.49
N ARG A 83 10.36 -30.28 -18.60
CA ARG A 83 11.80 -30.44 -18.89
C ARG A 83 12.10 -31.36 -20.08
N GLY A 84 11.23 -32.32 -20.35
CA GLY A 84 11.36 -33.27 -21.46
C GLY A 84 11.07 -32.67 -22.85
N ASP A 85 10.37 -31.54 -22.92
CA ASP A 85 9.90 -30.96 -24.19
C ASP A 85 10.94 -30.05 -24.85
N PHE A 86 12.04 -29.80 -24.16
CA PHE A 86 13.16 -29.03 -24.68
C PHE A 86 14.12 -29.92 -25.47
N VAL A 87 14.51 -29.45 -26.67
CA VAL A 87 15.40 -30.19 -27.56
C VAL A 87 16.81 -30.35 -26.97
N GLY A 88 17.29 -29.33 -26.26
CA GLY A 88 18.63 -29.36 -25.67
C GLY A 88 19.12 -28.00 -25.17
N LYS A 89 20.22 -28.01 -24.42
CA LYS A 89 20.95 -26.81 -23.98
C LYS A 89 21.94 -26.40 -25.07
N ILE A 90 21.97 -25.12 -25.41
CA ILE A 90 22.87 -24.53 -26.41
C ILE A 90 23.80 -23.45 -25.85
N GLY A 91 23.59 -23.03 -24.61
CA GLY A 91 24.42 -22.02 -23.96
C GLY A 91 23.93 -21.69 -22.55
N SER A 92 24.47 -20.63 -21.98
CA SER A 92 24.03 -20.07 -20.69
C SER A 92 24.45 -18.61 -20.60
N ILE A 93 23.77 -17.84 -19.76
CA ILE A 93 24.19 -16.49 -19.39
C ILE A 93 24.78 -16.47 -17.97
N SER A 94 25.53 -15.43 -17.66
CA SER A 94 26.02 -15.14 -16.32
C SER A 94 24.86 -14.98 -15.34
N ARG A 95 25.12 -15.35 -14.09
CA ARG A 95 24.17 -15.20 -12.98
C ARG A 95 23.75 -13.75 -12.79
N GLU A 96 24.67 -12.80 -12.96
CA GLU A 96 24.38 -11.37 -12.84
C GLU A 96 23.35 -10.91 -13.87
N ARG A 97 23.56 -11.23 -15.16
CA ARG A 97 22.61 -10.92 -16.22
C ARG A 97 21.26 -11.59 -15.99
N HIS A 98 21.26 -12.87 -15.58
CA HIS A 98 20.04 -13.60 -15.27
C HIS A 98 19.22 -12.94 -14.15
N LEU A 99 19.86 -12.55 -13.04
CA LEU A 99 19.19 -11.83 -11.95
C LEU A 99 18.66 -10.47 -12.39
N LYS A 100 19.40 -9.73 -13.23
CA LYS A 100 18.96 -8.46 -13.80
C LYS A 100 17.71 -8.61 -14.67
N LEU A 101 17.65 -9.65 -15.49
CA LEU A 101 16.49 -9.97 -16.33
C LEU A 101 15.27 -10.38 -15.49
N LEU A 102 15.46 -11.20 -14.44
CA LEU A 102 14.38 -11.54 -13.51
C LEU A 102 13.84 -10.32 -12.78
N ALA A 103 14.73 -9.41 -12.33
CA ALA A 103 14.33 -8.17 -11.69
C ALA A 103 13.54 -7.26 -12.65
N ARG A 104 13.98 -7.17 -13.92
CA ARG A 104 13.23 -6.45 -14.96
C ARG A 104 11.85 -7.06 -15.17
N LEU A 105 11.74 -8.37 -15.38
CA LEU A 105 10.44 -9.04 -15.52
C LEU A 105 9.54 -8.78 -14.30
N GLY A 106 10.10 -8.89 -13.09
CA GLY A 106 9.40 -8.66 -11.84
C GLY A 106 8.94 -7.21 -11.62
N ASN A 107 9.46 -6.22 -12.34
CA ASN A 107 8.92 -4.84 -12.29
C ASN A 107 7.57 -4.71 -13.03
N PHE A 108 7.29 -5.62 -13.96
CA PHE A 108 6.05 -5.63 -14.76
C PHE A 108 5.04 -6.65 -14.23
N LEU A 109 5.43 -7.46 -13.24
CA LEU A 109 4.53 -8.30 -12.46
C LEU A 109 4.19 -7.56 -11.15
N PRO A 110 2.94 -7.64 -10.65
CA PRO A 110 2.58 -7.01 -9.39
C PRO A 110 3.50 -7.55 -8.27
N ARG A 111 4.27 -6.64 -7.66
CA ARG A 111 5.17 -6.97 -6.55
C ARG A 111 4.36 -7.26 -5.30
N LEU A 112 4.24 -8.54 -4.92
CA LEU A 112 4.05 -8.85 -3.51
C LEU A 112 5.44 -8.97 -2.88
N SER A 113 5.90 -7.86 -2.29
CA SER A 113 6.98 -7.94 -1.30
C SER A 113 6.59 -8.98 -0.25
N PRO A 114 7.53 -9.73 0.36
CA PRO A 114 7.19 -10.67 1.40
C PRO A 114 6.33 -9.98 2.48
N PRO A 115 5.39 -10.70 3.11
CA PRO A 115 4.51 -10.12 4.14
C PRO A 115 5.34 -9.34 5.16
N PRO A 116 4.88 -8.15 5.60
CA PRO A 116 5.66 -7.32 6.52
C PRO A 116 5.75 -8.05 7.86
N LYS A 117 6.96 -8.19 8.39
CA LYS A 117 7.21 -8.85 9.68
C LYS A 117 7.23 -7.84 10.83
N LYS A 118 7.77 -6.64 10.57
CA LYS A 118 7.84 -5.53 11.52
C LYS A 118 6.92 -4.40 11.09
N ILE A 119 5.77 -4.30 11.75
CA ILE A 119 4.79 -3.24 11.51
C ILE A 119 4.80 -2.29 12.70
N PHE A 120 5.05 -1.01 12.45
CA PHE A 120 5.06 0.01 13.50
C PHE A 120 3.75 0.79 13.50
N GLY A 121 3.14 0.99 14.66
CA GLY A 121 2.06 1.96 14.82
C GLY A 121 2.66 3.32 15.12
N VAL A 122 2.43 4.30 14.24
CA VAL A 122 2.96 5.65 14.42
C VAL A 122 1.79 6.62 14.60
N ILE A 123 1.82 7.34 15.72
CA ILE A 123 0.79 8.31 16.10
C ILE A 123 1.36 9.72 15.87
N PRO A 124 0.96 10.43 14.79
CA PRO A 124 1.37 11.81 14.58
C PRO A 124 0.64 12.72 15.59
N ALA A 125 1.40 13.51 16.34
CA ALA A 125 0.87 14.45 17.32
C ALA A 125 1.56 15.81 17.20
N ARG A 126 0.76 16.86 16.99
CA ARG A 126 1.22 18.26 16.94
C ARG A 126 0.52 19.07 18.01
N TYR A 127 1.21 20.06 18.56
CA TYR A 127 0.60 20.99 19.51
C TYR A 127 -0.29 22.01 18.80
N ALA A 128 0.15 22.48 17.64
CA ALA A 128 -0.54 23.48 16.83
C ALA A 128 -1.71 22.85 16.05
N SER A 129 -2.89 22.83 16.68
CA SER A 129 -4.17 22.62 16.01
C SER A 129 -4.95 23.93 16.07
N THR A 130 -5.47 24.41 14.94
CA THR A 130 -6.24 25.66 14.87
C THR A 130 -7.58 25.56 15.60
N ARG A 131 -8.21 24.38 15.57
CA ARG A 131 -9.52 24.12 16.17
C ARG A 131 -9.43 23.74 17.65
N PHE A 132 -8.34 23.09 18.06
CA PHE A 132 -8.15 22.63 19.43
C PHE A 132 -6.65 22.61 19.82
N PRO A 133 -6.05 23.77 20.16
CA PRO A 133 -4.64 23.86 20.54
C PRO A 133 -4.30 22.95 21.73
N GLY A 134 -3.19 22.24 21.66
CA GLY A 134 -2.76 21.33 22.74
C GLY A 134 -3.61 20.06 22.89
N LYS A 135 -4.51 19.75 21.93
CA LYS A 135 -5.39 18.57 21.92
C LYS A 135 -4.75 17.27 22.43
N PRO A 136 -3.53 16.86 21.99
CA PRO A 136 -2.91 15.62 22.48
C PRO A 136 -2.68 15.58 24.00
N LEU A 137 -2.51 16.74 24.63
CA LEU A 137 -2.26 16.89 26.07
C LEU A 137 -3.54 17.09 26.88
N GLN A 138 -4.68 17.30 26.23
CA GLN A 138 -5.95 17.55 26.91
C GLN A 138 -6.30 16.36 27.82
N PRO A 139 -6.60 16.60 29.10
CA PRO A 139 -7.12 15.56 29.98
C PRO A 139 -8.52 15.10 29.53
N VAL A 140 -8.69 13.79 29.37
CA VAL A 140 -9.97 13.12 29.12
C VAL A 140 -10.04 11.96 30.10
N ALA A 141 -11.07 11.90 30.95
CA ALA A 141 -11.20 10.90 32.01
C ALA A 141 -9.94 10.78 32.91
N GLY A 142 -9.30 11.94 33.19
CA GLY A 142 -8.12 12.06 34.04
C GLY A 142 -6.78 11.67 33.40
N LYS A 143 -6.73 11.34 32.10
CA LYS A 143 -5.48 11.06 31.37
C LYS A 143 -5.35 11.93 30.12
N PRO A 144 -4.14 12.33 29.69
CA PRO A 144 -3.94 13.00 28.41
C PRO A 144 -4.50 12.19 27.23
N LEU A 145 -5.12 12.84 26.25
CA LEU A 145 -5.71 12.20 25.07
C LEU A 145 -4.73 11.24 24.37
N ILE A 146 -3.47 11.65 24.19
CA ILE A 146 -2.43 10.83 23.56
C ILE A 146 -2.20 9.49 24.29
N HIS A 147 -2.38 9.45 25.62
CA HIS A 147 -2.21 8.21 26.39
C HIS A 147 -3.31 7.21 26.10
N HIS A 148 -4.55 7.65 25.93
CA HIS A 148 -5.64 6.74 25.53
C HIS A 148 -5.35 6.09 24.18
N VAL A 149 -4.93 6.88 23.19
CA VAL A 149 -4.59 6.36 21.85
C VAL A 149 -3.43 5.36 21.93
N VAL A 150 -2.36 5.68 22.68
CA VAL A 150 -1.22 4.76 22.88
C VAL A 150 -1.66 3.46 23.55
N GLU A 151 -2.52 3.53 24.57
CA GLU A 151 -3.06 2.35 25.26
C GLU A 151 -3.85 1.47 24.28
N ARG A 152 -4.71 2.05 23.44
CA ARG A 152 -5.43 1.31 22.38
C ARG A 152 -4.49 0.68 21.37
N CYS A 153 -3.48 1.41 20.90
CA CYS A 153 -2.50 0.89 19.95
C CYS A 153 -1.74 -0.33 20.51
N LYS A 154 -1.38 -0.31 21.79
CA LYS A 154 -0.66 -1.41 22.43
C LYS A 154 -1.48 -2.70 22.59
N LEU A 155 -2.81 -2.61 22.50
CA LEU A 155 -3.68 -3.78 22.52
C LEU A 155 -3.76 -4.47 21.13
N ALA A 156 -3.30 -3.81 20.06
CA ALA A 156 -3.26 -4.39 18.72
C ALA A 156 -2.15 -5.45 18.64
N LYS A 157 -2.46 -6.60 18.03
CA LYS A 157 -1.54 -7.76 17.96
C LYS A 157 -0.53 -7.66 16.82
N SER A 158 -0.87 -6.89 15.79
CA SER A 158 -0.07 -6.73 14.57
C SER A 158 1.11 -5.78 14.73
N LEU A 159 1.07 -4.89 15.72
CA LEU A 159 2.08 -3.86 15.91
C LEU A 159 3.26 -4.37 16.74
N SER A 160 4.46 -4.31 16.16
CA SER A 160 5.71 -4.65 16.85
C SER A 160 6.18 -3.53 17.78
N GLU A 161 5.81 -2.28 17.47
CA GLU A 161 6.21 -1.10 18.23
C GLU A 161 5.15 0.00 18.04
N VAL A 162 4.93 0.81 19.08
CA VAL A 162 4.08 2.01 19.05
C VAL A 162 4.95 3.22 19.30
N ILE A 163 4.91 4.19 18.40
CA ILE A 163 5.75 5.38 18.39
C ILE A 163 4.88 6.63 18.28
N VAL A 164 5.10 7.62 19.15
CA VAL A 164 4.54 8.95 18.96
C VAL A 164 5.52 9.79 18.16
N ALA A 165 5.06 10.37 17.06
CA ALA A 165 5.84 11.27 16.22
C ALA A 165 5.39 12.72 16.48
N THR A 166 6.27 13.56 17.00
CA THR A 166 5.90 14.93 17.40
C THR A 166 7.00 15.94 17.12
N ASP A 167 6.66 17.21 17.02
CA ASP A 167 7.57 18.36 16.95
C ASP A 167 7.65 19.13 18.28
N ASP A 168 6.88 18.73 19.29
CA ASP A 168 6.70 19.50 20.52
C ASP A 168 7.26 18.75 21.76
N ALA A 169 8.16 19.42 22.48
CA ALA A 169 8.78 18.86 23.68
C ALA A 169 7.78 18.55 24.81
N ARG A 170 6.67 19.29 24.92
CA ARG A 170 5.64 19.04 25.95
C ARG A 170 4.90 17.74 25.66
N ILE A 171 4.60 17.48 24.39
CA ILE A 171 4.01 16.20 23.94
C ILE A 171 5.01 15.07 24.20
N GLN A 172 6.28 15.26 23.85
CA GLN A 172 7.33 14.28 24.12
C GLN A 172 7.43 13.92 25.61
N ASP A 173 7.46 14.91 26.49
CA ASP A 173 7.60 14.71 27.93
C ASP A 173 6.46 13.87 28.54
N VAL A 174 5.26 14.03 28.00
CA VAL A 174 4.08 13.26 28.40
C VAL A 174 4.08 11.87 27.76
N ALA A 175 4.33 11.77 26.45
CA ALA A 175 4.22 10.51 25.71
C ALA A 175 5.36 9.51 26.02
N ARG A 176 6.57 9.99 26.35
CA ARG A 176 7.74 9.13 26.65
C ARG A 176 7.55 8.23 27.86
N LYS A 177 6.59 8.55 28.73
CA LYS A 177 6.21 7.72 29.88
C LYS A 177 5.47 6.45 29.46
N SER A 178 4.87 6.46 28.27
CA SER A 178 3.98 5.39 27.79
C SER A 178 4.53 4.67 26.57
N CYS A 179 5.34 5.30 25.73
CA CYS A 179 5.88 4.68 24.51
C CYS A 179 7.13 5.39 24.02
N ARG A 180 7.76 4.86 22.98
CA ARG A 180 8.85 5.56 22.28
C ARG A 180 8.31 6.84 21.64
N VAL A 181 9.10 7.90 21.69
CA VAL A 181 8.78 9.17 21.02
C VAL A 181 9.89 9.51 20.05
N GLU A 182 9.52 9.90 18.84
CA GLU A 182 10.42 10.35 17.80
C GLU A 182 10.14 11.82 17.49
N MET A 183 11.17 12.66 17.70
CA MET A 183 11.08 14.07 17.33
C MET A 183 11.16 14.19 15.80
N THR A 184 10.29 15.03 15.26
CA THR A 184 10.13 15.27 13.82
C THR A 184 10.21 16.76 13.55
N ARG A 185 10.46 17.14 12.29
CA ARG A 185 10.49 18.55 11.91
C ARG A 185 9.11 19.20 12.12
N ALA A 186 9.12 20.49 12.44
CA ALA A 186 7.91 21.27 12.69
C ALA A 186 7.19 21.72 11.40
N ASP A 187 7.85 21.61 10.24
CA ASP A 187 7.39 22.13 8.95
C ASP A 187 6.71 21.07 8.06
N HIS A 188 6.41 19.88 8.60
CA HIS A 188 5.68 18.86 7.86
C HIS A 188 4.26 19.33 7.55
N PRO A 189 3.83 19.29 6.27
CA PRO A 189 2.51 19.78 5.89
C PRO A 189 1.39 18.84 6.35
N SER A 190 1.69 17.55 6.56
CA SER A 190 0.71 16.52 6.84
C SER A 190 1.15 15.52 7.91
N GLY A 191 0.20 14.70 8.38
CA GLY A 191 0.48 13.56 9.25
C GLY A 191 1.31 12.49 8.54
N SER A 192 1.03 12.24 7.26
CA SER A 192 1.72 11.25 6.42
C SER A 192 3.22 11.60 6.24
N ASP A 193 3.54 12.87 6.02
CA ASP A 193 4.92 13.36 5.92
C ASP A 193 5.70 13.16 7.24
N ARG A 194 5.03 13.42 8.37
CA ARG A 194 5.62 13.25 9.70
C ARG A 194 5.96 11.80 10.00
N ILE A 195 5.04 10.87 9.73
CA ILE A 195 5.31 9.45 9.96
C ILE A 195 6.34 8.89 8.97
N ALA A 196 6.46 9.46 7.77
CA ALA A 196 7.48 9.07 6.80
C ALA A 196 8.89 9.43 7.28
N GLU A 197 9.07 10.58 7.96
CA GLU A 197 10.37 10.91 8.60
C GLU A 197 10.76 9.83 9.62
N VAL A 198 9.83 9.41 10.47
CA VAL A 198 10.07 8.35 11.45
C VAL A 198 10.40 7.02 10.76
N ALA A 199 9.62 6.64 9.74
CA ALA A 199 9.81 5.43 8.96
C ALA A 199 11.16 5.40 8.22
N ALA A 200 11.66 6.56 7.78
CA ALA A 200 12.96 6.67 7.14
C ALA A 200 14.12 6.30 8.09
N ARG A 201 13.99 6.64 9.37
CA ARG A 201 15.00 6.39 10.42
C ARG A 201 14.86 5.03 11.10
N CYS A 202 13.72 4.36 10.93
CA CYS A 202 13.40 3.10 11.59
C CYS A 202 13.52 1.89 10.65
N ALA A 203 13.95 0.75 11.20
CA ALA A 203 14.03 -0.53 10.49
C ALA A 203 12.70 -1.31 10.62
N CYS A 204 11.65 -0.81 9.95
CA CYS A 204 10.33 -1.43 9.84
C CYS A 204 10.02 -1.84 8.38
N ASP A 205 9.13 -2.80 8.20
CA ASP A 205 8.65 -3.20 6.87
C ASP A 205 7.40 -2.41 6.45
N ALA A 206 6.62 -2.00 7.44
CA ALA A 206 5.36 -1.28 7.27
C ALA A 206 5.06 -0.37 8.46
N VAL A 207 4.17 0.59 8.23
CA VAL A 207 3.69 1.55 9.22
C VAL A 207 2.17 1.61 9.18
N VAL A 208 1.53 1.62 10.35
CA VAL A 208 0.12 2.00 10.51
C VAL A 208 0.08 3.41 11.09
N ASN A 209 -0.48 4.36 10.33
CA ASN A 209 -0.76 5.72 10.72
C ASN A 209 -2.04 5.77 11.56
N ILE A 210 -1.93 6.11 12.84
CA ILE A 210 -3.06 6.09 13.78
C ILE A 210 -3.24 7.51 14.32
N GLN A 211 -4.37 8.14 14.01
CA GLN A 211 -4.59 9.54 14.38
C GLN A 211 -4.71 9.71 15.90
N CYS A 212 -4.15 10.81 16.42
CA CYS A 212 -4.16 11.14 17.84
C CYS A 212 -5.55 11.54 18.37
N ASP A 213 -6.55 11.69 17.50
CA ASP A 213 -7.92 12.06 17.87
C ASP A 213 -8.88 10.90 17.98
N GLU A 214 -8.40 9.66 17.89
CA GLU A 214 -9.22 8.44 18.01
C GLU A 214 -8.90 7.71 19.33
N PRO A 215 -9.22 8.28 20.51
CA PRO A 215 -8.90 7.66 21.81
C PRO A 215 -9.63 6.34 22.06
N LEU A 216 -10.69 6.07 21.29
CA LEU A 216 -11.49 4.85 21.38
C LEU A 216 -11.20 3.84 20.27
N MET A 217 -10.16 4.09 19.45
CA MET A 217 -9.78 3.23 18.32
C MET A 217 -9.83 1.75 18.72
N ASP A 218 -10.62 0.96 18.01
CA ASP A 218 -10.66 -0.49 18.23
C ASP A 218 -9.35 -1.12 17.72
N PRO A 219 -8.59 -1.82 18.59
CA PRO A 219 -7.38 -2.54 18.18
C PRO A 219 -7.60 -3.50 17.02
N ALA A 220 -8.80 -4.07 16.88
CA ALA A 220 -9.13 -4.95 15.76
C ALA A 220 -9.12 -4.21 14.41
N VAL A 221 -9.42 -2.91 14.38
CA VAL A 221 -9.33 -2.08 13.17
C VAL A 221 -7.87 -1.89 12.77
N ILE A 222 -6.99 -1.62 13.74
CA ILE A 222 -5.53 -1.52 13.53
C ILE A 222 -5.01 -2.84 12.95
N ASP A 223 -5.39 -3.96 13.56
CA ASP A 223 -4.98 -5.30 13.12
C ASP A 223 -5.49 -5.62 11.71
N ALA A 224 -6.72 -5.25 11.37
CA ALA A 224 -7.30 -5.47 10.05
C ALA A 224 -6.58 -4.64 8.97
N VAL A 225 -6.29 -3.36 9.24
CA VAL A 225 -5.54 -2.48 8.33
C VAL A 225 -4.11 -3.00 8.13
N ALA A 226 -3.45 -3.42 9.21
CA ALA A 226 -2.10 -3.98 9.15
C ALA A 226 -2.06 -5.30 8.37
N ALA A 227 -3.03 -6.18 8.58
CA ALA A 227 -3.11 -7.48 7.90
C ALA A 227 -3.25 -7.34 6.38
N ALA A 228 -4.01 -6.35 5.91
CA ALA A 228 -4.16 -6.06 4.48
C ALA A 228 -2.83 -5.71 3.80
N LEU A 229 -1.83 -5.23 4.53
CA LEU A 229 -0.51 -4.96 3.96
C LEU A 229 0.26 -6.22 3.53
N ARG A 230 -0.21 -7.42 3.89
CA ARG A 230 0.30 -8.68 3.34
C ARG A 230 0.27 -8.65 1.81
N ASP A 231 -0.87 -8.25 1.25
CA ASP A 231 -1.18 -8.36 -0.17
C ASP A 231 -1.26 -6.98 -0.86
N HIS A 232 -1.16 -5.90 -0.09
CA HIS A 232 -1.33 -4.53 -0.59
C HIS A 232 -0.20 -3.60 -0.13
N GLU A 233 0.11 -2.61 -0.96
CA GLU A 233 1.11 -1.59 -0.65
C GLU A 233 0.59 -0.50 0.29
N MET A 234 -0.72 -0.26 0.27
CA MET A 234 -1.44 0.70 1.11
C MET A 234 -2.82 0.16 1.45
N SER A 235 -3.26 0.37 2.69
CA SER A 235 -4.57 -0.04 3.19
C SER A 235 -5.21 1.05 4.05
N THR A 236 -6.52 0.99 4.21
CA THR A 236 -7.32 1.83 5.11
C THR A 236 -8.55 1.03 5.56
N ALA A 237 -9.40 1.64 6.38
CA ALA A 237 -10.65 1.04 6.83
C ALA A 237 -11.86 1.92 6.49
N ALA A 238 -13.03 1.27 6.39
CA ALA A 238 -14.31 1.94 6.26
C ALA A 238 -15.39 1.20 7.05
N THR A 239 -16.39 1.94 7.51
CA THR A 239 -17.60 1.42 8.16
C THR A 239 -18.84 1.86 7.39
N LEU A 240 -19.98 1.25 7.65
CA LEU A 240 -21.25 1.68 7.05
C LEU A 240 -21.72 3.00 7.69
N ILE A 241 -22.24 3.90 6.86
CA ILE A 241 -22.99 5.06 7.36
C ILE A 241 -24.35 4.57 7.83
N GLN A 242 -24.64 4.75 9.12
CA GLN A 242 -25.92 4.37 9.72
C GLN A 242 -26.74 5.60 10.16
N ASP A 243 -26.07 6.69 10.51
CA ASP A 243 -26.72 7.93 10.91
C ASP A 243 -26.98 8.83 9.67
N ALA A 244 -28.23 9.21 9.48
CA ALA A 244 -28.64 10.13 8.42
C ALA A 244 -27.95 11.49 8.53
N ALA A 245 -27.54 11.93 9.73
CA ALA A 245 -26.80 13.17 9.93
C ALA A 245 -25.37 13.10 9.35
N GLU A 246 -24.78 11.91 9.19
CA GLU A 246 -23.46 11.73 8.61
C GLU A 246 -23.46 11.73 7.07
N TYR A 247 -24.59 11.39 6.46
CA TYR A 247 -24.73 11.18 5.02
C TYR A 247 -24.20 12.38 4.20
N GLU A 248 -24.79 13.56 4.40
CA GLU A 248 -24.38 14.81 3.73
C GLU A 248 -23.27 15.57 4.48
N ASN A 249 -22.77 15.08 5.61
CA ASN A 249 -21.78 15.80 6.39
C ASN A 249 -20.41 15.80 5.67
N PRO A 250 -19.87 16.98 5.28
CA PRO A 250 -18.59 17.05 4.55
C PRO A 250 -17.37 16.71 5.42
N ASN A 251 -17.53 16.64 6.74
CA ASN A 251 -16.48 16.15 7.64
C ASN A 251 -16.43 14.62 7.67
N VAL A 252 -17.51 13.94 7.27
CA VAL A 252 -17.55 12.49 7.10
C VAL A 252 -17.16 12.18 5.66
N VAL A 253 -15.95 11.66 5.48
CA VAL A 253 -15.43 11.30 4.15
C VAL A 253 -16.09 10.01 3.69
N LYS A 254 -16.66 10.02 2.49
CA LYS A 254 -17.24 8.85 1.84
C LYS A 254 -16.19 8.17 0.97
N VAL A 255 -16.28 6.85 0.85
CA VAL A 255 -15.43 6.05 -0.06
C VAL A 255 -16.28 5.11 -0.89
N VAL A 256 -15.96 5.02 -2.18
CA VAL A 256 -16.50 3.98 -3.08
C VAL A 256 -15.40 2.99 -3.42
N VAL A 257 -15.74 1.71 -3.49
CA VAL A 257 -14.79 0.61 -3.71
C VAL A 257 -15.20 -0.25 -4.89
N ASN A 258 -14.24 -0.88 -5.55
CA ASN A 258 -14.51 -1.89 -6.58
C ASN A 258 -14.82 -3.27 -5.96
N SER A 259 -15.10 -4.26 -6.81
CA SER A 259 -15.41 -5.63 -6.38
C SER A 259 -14.26 -6.35 -5.66
N ALA A 260 -13.02 -5.90 -5.83
CA ALA A 260 -11.84 -6.40 -5.12
C ALA A 260 -11.60 -5.68 -3.78
N GLY A 261 -12.45 -4.71 -3.40
CA GLY A 261 -12.28 -3.94 -2.17
C GLY A 261 -11.22 -2.85 -2.25
N HIS A 262 -10.77 -2.46 -3.45
CA HIS A 262 -9.90 -1.30 -3.62
C HIS A 262 -10.71 -0.02 -3.74
N ALA A 263 -10.23 1.06 -3.13
CA ALA A 263 -10.83 2.39 -3.28
C ALA A 263 -10.81 2.82 -4.76
N LEU A 264 -11.97 3.24 -5.24
CA LEU A 264 -12.11 3.94 -6.53
C LEU A 264 -11.94 5.45 -6.34
N TYR A 265 -12.56 6.00 -5.29
CA TYR A 265 -12.49 7.43 -4.98
C TYR A 265 -12.92 7.72 -3.53
N PHE A 266 -12.40 8.82 -2.97
CA PHE A 266 -12.81 9.39 -1.68
C PHE A 266 -13.36 10.79 -1.91
N SER A 267 -14.44 11.16 -1.23
CA SER A 267 -15.00 12.50 -1.36
C SER A 267 -15.66 12.98 -0.06
N ARG A 268 -15.64 14.28 0.16
CA ARG A 268 -16.48 14.93 1.18
C ARG A 268 -17.94 15.01 0.73
N ARG A 269 -18.19 15.01 -0.57
CA ARG A 269 -19.54 14.87 -1.12
C ARG A 269 -20.02 13.43 -1.00
N THR A 270 -21.32 13.26 -0.96
CA THR A 270 -21.97 11.97 -0.95
C THR A 270 -21.75 11.24 -2.28
N ILE A 271 -21.18 10.04 -2.20
CA ILE A 271 -20.93 9.16 -3.34
C ILE A 271 -21.27 7.70 -2.94
N PRO A 272 -21.84 6.88 -3.84
CA PRO A 272 -22.24 7.23 -5.21
C PRO A 272 -23.55 8.03 -5.26
N CYS A 273 -23.82 8.67 -6.39
CA CYS A 273 -25.15 9.23 -6.66
C CYS A 273 -26.12 8.11 -7.03
N LEU A 274 -27.23 7.97 -6.30
CA LEU A 274 -28.29 7.01 -6.62
C LEU A 274 -29.27 7.67 -7.61
N ARG A 275 -29.06 7.48 -8.91
CA ARG A 275 -29.82 8.15 -9.99
C ARG A 275 -31.34 8.10 -9.77
N ASP A 276 -31.87 6.91 -9.51
CA ASP A 276 -33.32 6.69 -9.45
C ASP A 276 -33.92 7.08 -8.09
N ALA A 277 -33.07 7.35 -7.09
CA ALA A 277 -33.45 7.82 -5.77
C ALA A 277 -32.92 9.22 -5.47
N ALA A 278 -32.46 9.99 -6.46
CA ALA A 278 -31.66 11.21 -6.25
C ALA A 278 -32.36 12.30 -5.41
N SER A 279 -33.71 12.31 -5.39
CA SER A 279 -34.52 13.23 -4.58
C SER A 279 -34.95 12.67 -3.21
N GLY A 280 -34.57 11.43 -2.89
CA GLY A 280 -34.90 10.78 -1.63
C GLY A 280 -34.15 11.38 -0.45
N SER A 281 -34.78 11.35 0.72
CA SER A 281 -34.20 11.76 2.01
C SER A 281 -32.98 10.90 2.37
N ALA A 282 -32.09 11.40 3.23
CA ALA A 282 -30.91 10.64 3.68
C ALA A 282 -31.25 9.23 4.21
N VAL A 283 -32.38 9.07 4.91
CA VAL A 283 -32.85 7.77 5.43
C VAL A 283 -33.18 6.81 4.29
N GLU A 284 -33.87 7.29 3.25
CA GLU A 284 -34.22 6.49 2.06
C GLU A 284 -32.95 6.12 1.26
N GLN A 285 -31.99 7.04 1.16
CA GLN A 285 -30.71 6.79 0.50
C GLN A 285 -29.92 5.68 1.20
N LEU A 286 -29.77 5.77 2.53
CA LEU A 286 -29.06 4.78 3.33
C LEU A 286 -29.75 3.40 3.30
N ALA A 287 -31.07 3.36 3.17
CA ALA A 287 -31.81 2.11 2.96
C ALA A 287 -31.60 1.51 1.56
N ALA A 288 -31.41 2.37 0.54
CA ALA A 288 -31.24 1.95 -0.84
C ALA A 288 -29.80 1.50 -1.18
N PHE A 289 -28.79 2.01 -0.47
CA PHE A 289 -27.39 1.68 -0.75
C PHE A 289 -26.50 1.70 0.51
N PRO A 290 -25.55 0.75 0.65
CA PRO A 290 -24.64 0.70 1.79
C PRO A 290 -23.48 1.69 1.62
N PHE A 291 -23.72 2.98 1.92
CA PHE A 291 -22.69 4.01 1.90
C PHE A 291 -21.59 3.72 2.92
N LEU A 292 -20.35 3.99 2.53
CA LEU A 292 -19.17 3.75 3.38
C LEU A 292 -18.57 5.06 3.87
N LYS A 293 -18.41 5.16 5.19
CA LYS A 293 -17.62 6.17 5.90
C LYS A 293 -16.18 5.68 5.99
N HIS A 294 -15.27 6.44 5.41
CA HIS A 294 -13.83 6.19 5.51
C HIS A 294 -13.34 6.54 6.93
N LEU A 295 -12.49 5.69 7.49
CA LEU A 295 -11.84 5.89 8.78
C LEU A 295 -10.40 6.35 8.54
N GLY A 296 -9.97 7.44 9.19
CA GLY A 296 -8.67 8.11 9.00
C GLY A 296 -7.40 7.34 9.40
N ILE A 297 -7.48 6.01 9.47
CA ILE A 297 -6.38 5.09 9.73
C ILE A 297 -5.84 4.54 8.41
N TYR A 298 -4.51 4.44 8.31
CA TYR A 298 -3.87 3.94 7.09
C TYR A 298 -2.73 3.00 7.42
N GLY A 299 -2.62 1.93 6.65
CA GLY A 299 -1.45 1.08 6.57
C GLY A 299 -0.63 1.43 5.34
N TYR A 300 0.68 1.44 5.47
CA TYR A 300 1.61 1.62 4.35
C TYR A 300 2.75 0.62 4.44
N ARG A 301 3.13 0.02 3.32
CA ARG A 301 4.48 -0.50 3.18
C ARG A 301 5.47 0.65 3.28
N ARG A 302 6.61 0.43 3.96
CA ARG A 302 7.61 1.48 4.20
C ARG A 302 8.01 2.20 2.92
N GLU A 303 8.38 1.45 1.88
CA GLU A 303 8.81 2.03 0.60
C GLU A 303 7.71 2.84 -0.08
N THR A 304 6.46 2.39 0.03
CA THR A 304 5.28 3.10 -0.50
C THR A 304 5.08 4.43 0.22
N LEU A 305 5.18 4.46 1.55
CA LEU A 305 5.09 5.70 2.32
C LEU A 305 6.21 6.68 1.93
N LEU A 306 7.46 6.21 1.87
CA LEU A 306 8.61 7.03 1.50
C LEU A 306 8.55 7.56 0.06
N ARG A 307 7.89 6.83 -0.84
CA ARG A 307 7.60 7.27 -2.21
C ARG A 307 6.46 8.28 -2.25
N LEU A 308 5.36 8.01 -1.53
CA LEU A 308 4.15 8.83 -1.52
C LEU A 308 4.43 10.28 -1.11
N VAL A 309 5.22 10.47 -0.05
CA VAL A 309 5.53 11.82 0.48
C VAL A 309 6.44 12.65 -0.44
N LYS A 310 7.06 12.03 -1.46
CA LYS A 310 7.86 12.74 -2.47
C LYS A 310 7.02 13.27 -3.63
N PHE A 311 5.80 12.79 -3.80
CA PHE A 311 4.92 13.32 -4.83
C PHE A 311 4.43 14.72 -4.46
N PRO A 312 4.28 15.62 -5.44
CA PRO A 312 3.65 16.91 -5.21
C PRO A 312 2.19 16.71 -4.75
N VAL A 313 1.66 17.70 -4.04
CA VAL A 313 0.23 17.78 -3.73
C VAL A 313 -0.54 17.69 -5.04
N SER A 314 -1.46 16.74 -5.12
CA SER A 314 -2.18 16.46 -6.37
C SER A 314 -3.42 17.37 -6.50
N PRO A 315 -3.94 17.59 -7.72
CA PRO A 315 -5.14 18.41 -7.91
C PRO A 315 -6.36 17.96 -7.09
N LEU A 316 -6.62 16.65 -6.97
CA LEU A 316 -7.76 16.15 -6.21
C LEU A 316 -7.54 16.29 -4.70
N GLU A 317 -6.32 16.03 -4.21
CA GLU A 317 -5.95 16.31 -2.82
C GLU A 317 -6.18 17.79 -2.48
N ALA A 318 -5.74 18.70 -3.35
CA ALA A 318 -5.87 20.13 -3.13
C ALA A 318 -7.34 20.57 -3.07
N ALA A 319 -8.21 19.98 -3.89
CA ALA A 319 -9.63 20.28 -3.97
C ALA A 319 -10.43 19.71 -2.79
N GLU A 320 -10.25 18.43 -2.47
CA GLU A 320 -11.01 17.74 -1.41
C GLU A 320 -10.39 17.92 -0.02
N LYS A 321 -9.12 18.36 0.06
CA LYS A 321 -8.31 18.34 1.30
C LYS A 321 -8.25 16.93 1.89
N LEU A 322 -7.86 15.97 1.06
CA LEU A 322 -7.75 14.54 1.36
C LEU A 322 -6.43 13.97 0.80
N GLU A 323 -5.45 13.77 1.70
CA GLU A 323 -4.07 13.34 1.37
C GLU A 323 -4.02 12.04 0.56
N GLN A 324 -4.93 11.10 0.83
CA GLN A 324 -4.97 9.80 0.18
C GLN A 324 -5.29 9.87 -1.31
N LEU A 325 -5.86 10.97 -1.81
CA LEU A 325 -6.10 11.16 -3.24
C LEU A 325 -4.79 11.29 -4.02
N ARG A 326 -3.72 11.78 -3.38
CA ARG A 326 -2.36 11.79 -3.96
C ARG A 326 -1.89 10.40 -4.33
N ALA A 327 -2.21 9.40 -3.50
CA ALA A 327 -1.86 8.01 -3.75
C ALA A 327 -2.63 7.46 -4.96
N LEU A 328 -3.94 7.70 -5.03
CA LEU A 328 -4.77 7.27 -6.16
C LEU A 328 -4.32 7.89 -7.49
N GLU A 329 -4.05 9.20 -7.52
CA GLU A 329 -3.59 9.89 -8.74
C GLU A 329 -2.21 9.41 -9.23
N ASN A 330 -1.38 8.87 -8.33
CA ASN A 330 -0.08 8.29 -8.67
C ASN A 330 -0.13 6.75 -8.81
N GLY A 331 -1.31 6.18 -9.03
CA GLY A 331 -1.50 4.75 -9.32
C GLY A 331 -1.25 3.81 -8.14
N ILE A 332 -1.19 4.33 -6.91
CA ILE A 332 -1.10 3.50 -5.70
C ILE A 332 -2.50 3.03 -5.35
N GLN A 333 -2.75 1.73 -5.49
CA GLN A 333 -4.00 1.10 -5.07
C GLN A 333 -4.12 1.10 -3.54
N ILE A 334 -5.32 1.41 -3.04
CA ILE A 334 -5.62 1.45 -1.61
C ILE A 334 -6.65 0.37 -1.32
N ALA A 335 -6.27 -0.64 -0.53
CA ALA A 335 -7.21 -1.63 -0.03
C ALA A 335 -8.08 -1.05 1.09
N VAL A 336 -9.39 -1.22 1.01
CA VAL A 336 -10.35 -0.71 2.01
C VAL A 336 -10.95 -1.87 2.77
N VAL A 337 -10.55 -2.03 4.01
CA VAL A 337 -11.07 -3.08 4.88
C VAL A 337 -12.38 -2.62 5.52
N ARG A 338 -13.45 -3.39 5.37
CA ARG A 338 -14.73 -3.09 6.03
C ARG A 338 -14.68 -3.55 7.48
N VAL A 339 -15.03 -2.67 8.41
CA VAL A 339 -15.01 -2.94 9.85
C VAL A 339 -16.34 -2.54 10.49
N SER A 340 -16.66 -3.18 11.61
CA SER A 340 -17.81 -2.83 12.45
C SER A 340 -17.34 -2.01 13.64
N TYR A 341 -16.89 -0.78 13.35
CA TYR A 341 -16.44 0.20 14.35
C TYR A 341 -17.09 1.54 14.03
N ASP A 342 -17.70 2.16 15.03
CA ASP A 342 -18.16 3.53 14.93
C ASP A 342 -17.12 4.45 15.57
N SER A 343 -16.45 5.23 14.73
CA SER A 343 -15.41 6.17 15.14
C SER A 343 -16.02 7.33 15.89
N VAL A 344 -15.49 7.59 17.09
CA VAL A 344 -15.79 8.77 17.88
C VAL A 344 -14.49 9.55 18.07
N GLY A 345 -14.19 10.38 17.07
CA GLY A 345 -13.03 11.26 17.09
C GLY A 345 -13.20 12.44 18.05
N VAL A 346 -12.07 13.03 18.46
CA VAL A 346 -12.00 14.26 19.26
C VAL A 346 -11.42 15.37 18.40
N ASP A 347 -12.26 16.29 17.93
CA ASP A 347 -11.79 17.47 17.21
C ASP A 347 -12.14 18.79 17.90
N THR A 348 -13.15 18.77 18.78
CA THR A 348 -13.55 19.90 19.61
C THR A 348 -13.58 19.55 21.11
N PRO A 349 -13.67 20.55 22.01
CA PRO A 349 -13.88 20.31 23.44
C PRO A 349 -15.16 19.52 23.74
N GLU A 350 -16.23 19.71 22.96
CA GLU A 350 -17.49 18.98 23.11
C GLU A 350 -17.33 17.49 22.78
N ASP A 351 -16.53 17.16 21.76
CA ASP A 351 -16.17 15.77 21.46
C ASP A 351 -15.39 15.13 22.62
N ALA A 352 -14.46 15.87 23.22
CA ALA A 352 -13.69 15.37 24.35
C ALA A 352 -14.60 15.03 25.54
N ALA A 353 -15.59 15.89 25.83
CA ALA A 353 -16.59 15.63 26.88
C ALA A 353 -17.48 14.42 26.57
N ARG A 354 -17.84 14.21 25.30
CA ARG A 354 -18.59 13.02 24.86
C ARG A 354 -17.78 11.75 25.05
N VAL A 355 -16.52 11.75 24.62
CA VAL A 355 -15.59 10.62 24.79
C VAL A 355 -15.34 10.35 26.28
N GLU A 356 -15.18 11.37 27.09
CA GLU A 356 -14.99 11.23 28.54
C GLU A 356 -16.16 10.46 29.19
N LYS A 357 -17.41 10.79 28.83
CA LYS A 357 -18.59 10.05 29.30
C LYS A 357 -18.54 8.57 28.91
N ILE A 358 -18.16 8.27 27.67
CA ILE A 358 -18.04 6.88 27.18
C ILE A 358 -16.97 6.14 28.00
N LEU A 359 -15.78 6.74 28.16
CA LEU A 359 -14.68 6.14 28.91
C LEU A 359 -15.01 5.89 30.38
N LEU A 360 -15.76 6.78 31.02
CA LEU A 360 -16.16 6.63 32.42
C LEU A 360 -17.26 5.57 32.60
N ASN A 361 -18.17 5.42 31.63
CA ASN A 361 -19.24 4.42 31.69
C ASN A 361 -18.74 2.99 31.41
N HIS A 362 -17.55 2.83 30.82
CA HIS A 362 -16.92 1.54 30.54
C HIS A 362 -15.81 1.16 31.53
N ARG A 363 -15.63 1.92 32.62
CA ARG A 363 -14.85 1.51 33.79
C ARG A 363 -15.71 0.69 34.74
#